data_AF-A0A017HAY2-F1
#
_entry.id   AF-A0A017HAY2-F1
#
_cell.length_a   1.000
_cell.length_b   1.000
_cell.length_c   1.000
_cell.angle_alpha   90.00
_cell.angle_beta   90.00
_cell.angle_gamma   90.00
#
_symmetry.space_group_name_H-M   'P 1'
#
loop_
_entity.id
_entity.type
_entity.pdbx_description
1 polymer ?
#
loop_
_entity_poly.entity_id
_entity_poly.type
_entity_poly.pdbx_seq_one_letter_code
_entity_poly.pdbx_strand_id
1 'polypeptide(L)'
;MTMRRVEASHPYHQRLHVFSDGLETAMTAILLVLLGGMMPALWPYLDWRHAVIGFGLILVIRPLAGLLGLLGTALEPRERAVVAFYGVRGIGSIYYLGYASTHVTFIDQNELWALVSFTIFASTVVHGLTAGESVRLLVREPRE
;
A
#
# COMPACT_ATOMS: atom_id res chain seq x y z
N MET A 1 -29.52 -4.63 -15.36
CA MET A 1 -28.50 -5.53 -14.78
C MET A 1 -27.68 -4.69 -13.82
N THR A 2 -27.74 -4.82 -12.50
CA THR A 2 -27.90 -6.01 -11.67
C THR A 2 -28.24 -5.60 -10.23
N MET A 3 -28.90 -6.47 -9.48
CA MET A 3 -29.45 -6.30 -8.12
C MET A 3 -28.52 -5.71 -7.03
N ARG A 4 -27.22 -5.54 -7.30
CA ARG A 4 -26.21 -5.00 -6.36
C ARG A 4 -26.54 -3.62 -5.78
N ARG A 5 -27.32 -2.79 -6.48
CA ARG A 5 -27.66 -1.42 -6.02
C ARG A 5 -28.90 -1.36 -5.10
N VAL A 6 -29.74 -2.40 -5.11
CA VAL A 6 -31.00 -2.45 -4.34
C VAL A 6 -30.78 -3.08 -2.96
N GLU A 7 -29.75 -3.93 -2.80
CA GLU A 7 -29.43 -4.62 -1.54
C GLU A 7 -28.30 -3.95 -0.73
N ALA A 8 -27.57 -2.99 -1.32
CA ALA A 8 -26.47 -2.28 -0.65
C ALA A 8 -26.90 -1.48 0.59
N SER A 9 -28.18 -1.13 0.70
CA SER A 9 -28.77 -0.40 1.83
C SER A 9 -29.38 -1.33 2.89
N HIS A 10 -29.27 -2.65 2.75
CA HIS A 10 -29.81 -3.56 3.76
C HIS A 10 -28.96 -3.47 5.05
N PRO A 11 -29.57 -3.27 6.23
CA PRO A 11 -28.84 -3.09 7.49
C PRO A 11 -27.85 -4.21 7.82
N TYR A 12 -28.11 -5.42 7.32
CA TYR A 12 -27.22 -6.57 7.47
C TYR A 12 -25.89 -6.41 6.71
N HIS A 13 -25.91 -5.94 5.46
CA HIS A 13 -24.70 -5.74 4.66
C HIS A 13 -23.83 -4.62 5.22
N GLN A 14 -24.45 -3.54 5.73
CA GLN A 14 -23.72 -2.47 6.41
C GLN A 14 -23.03 -2.98 7.68
N ARG A 15 -23.71 -3.80 8.49
CA ARG A 15 -23.09 -4.42 9.68
C ARG A 15 -21.94 -5.34 9.31
N LEU A 16 -22.09 -6.16 8.26
CA LEU A 16 -21.01 -7.04 7.80
C LEU A 16 -19.82 -6.26 7.24
N HIS A 17 -20.08 -5.15 6.53
CA HIS A 17 -19.03 -4.27 6.02
C HIS A 17 -18.26 -3.61 7.16
N VAL A 18 -18.94 -3.00 8.14
CA VAL A 18 -18.28 -2.39 9.31
C VAL A 18 -17.49 -3.42 10.12
N PHE A 19 -18.00 -4.63 10.28
CA PHE A 19 -17.26 -5.72 10.91
C PHE A 19 -16.00 -6.10 10.11
N SER A 20 -16.13 -6.21 8.78
CA SER A 20 -15.00 -6.54 7.89
C SER A 20 -13.94 -5.44 7.88
N ASP A 21 -14.35 -4.18 7.86
CA ASP A 21 -13.46 -3.02 7.92
C ASP A 21 -12.71 -2.98 9.27
N GLY A 22 -13.41 -3.30 10.36
CA GLY A 22 -12.81 -3.42 11.68
C GLY A 22 -11.76 -4.54 11.72
N LEU A 23 -12.08 -5.70 11.13
CA LEU A 23 -11.15 -6.81 11.03
C LEU A 23 -9.93 -6.47 10.15
N GLU A 24 -10.14 -5.83 9.00
CA GLU A 24 -9.08 -5.38 8.10
C GLU A 24 -8.13 -4.40 8.81
N THR A 25 -8.70 -3.44 9.54
CA THR A 25 -7.93 -2.45 10.30
C THR A 25 -7.13 -3.13 11.41
N ALA A 26 -7.75 -4.03 12.17
CA ALA A 26 -7.07 -4.77 13.25
C ALA A 26 -5.95 -5.67 12.71
N MET A 27 -6.22 -6.44 11.64
CA MET A 27 -5.21 -7.29 11.01
C MET A 27 -4.05 -6.45 10.45
N THR A 28 -4.34 -5.34 9.80
CA THR A 28 -3.32 -4.43 9.29
C THR A 28 -2.46 -3.86 10.40
N ALA A 29 -3.06 -3.43 11.51
CA ALA A 29 -2.32 -2.94 12.67
C ALA A 29 -1.40 -4.03 13.25
N ILE A 30 -1.91 -5.25 13.45
CA ILE A 30 -1.12 -6.39 13.94
C ILE A 30 0.06 -6.67 13.00
N LEU A 31 -0.19 -6.71 11.69
CA LEU A 31 0.85 -6.99 10.70
C LEU A 31 1.92 -5.91 10.64
N LEU A 32 1.55 -4.64 10.77
CA LEU A 32 2.51 -3.54 10.85
C LEU A 32 3.37 -3.62 12.12
N VAL A 33 2.79 -4.02 13.26
CA VAL A 33 3.53 -4.25 14.50
C VAL A 33 4.52 -5.40 14.34
N LEU A 34 4.09 -6.53 13.78
CA LEU A 34 4.96 -7.68 13.52
C LEU A 34 6.08 -7.33 12.52
N LEU A 35 5.76 -6.57 11.48
CA LEU A 35 6.74 -6.08 10.50
C LEU A 35 7.82 -5.23 11.19
N GLY A 36 7.40 -4.30 12.05
CA GLY A 36 8.32 -3.47 12.85
C GLY A 36 9.19 -4.32 13.80
N GLY A 37 8.62 -5.35 14.42
CA GLY A 37 9.35 -6.27 15.29
C GLY A 37 10.39 -7.13 14.55
N MET A 38 10.17 -7.44 13.26
CA MET A 38 11.10 -8.21 12.44
C MET A 38 12.27 -7.36 11.89
N MET A 39 12.12 -6.04 11.83
CA MET A 39 13.13 -5.12 11.25
C MET A 39 14.56 -5.32 11.80
N PRO A 40 14.79 -5.46 13.13
CA PRO A 40 16.14 -5.65 13.65
C PRO A 40 16.82 -6.91 13.14
N ALA A 41 16.06 -7.99 12.91
CA ALA A 41 16.59 -9.25 12.37
C ALA A 41 16.95 -9.14 10.88
N LEU A 42 16.27 -8.27 10.14
CA LEU A 42 16.48 -8.05 8.71
C LEU A 42 17.54 -6.98 8.41
N TRP A 43 17.88 -6.14 9.39
CA TRP A 43 18.86 -5.07 9.25
C TRP A 43 20.21 -5.52 8.66
N PRO A 44 20.80 -6.66 9.05
CA PRO A 44 22.10 -7.10 8.51
C PRO A 44 22.06 -7.44 7.01
N TYR A 45 20.88 -7.78 6.48
CA TYR A 45 20.69 -8.15 5.07
C TYR A 45 20.33 -6.94 4.21
N LEU A 46 20.07 -5.79 4.83
CA LEU A 46 19.63 -4.58 4.14
C LEU A 46 20.83 -3.73 3.70
N ASP A 47 21.32 -3.99 2.49
CA ASP A 47 22.31 -3.13 1.84
C ASP A 47 21.69 -1.84 1.25
N TRP A 48 22.51 -0.79 1.03
CA TRP A 48 22.09 0.49 0.44
C TRP A 48 21.43 0.31 -0.94
N ARG A 49 21.84 -0.72 -1.69
CA ARG A 49 21.25 -1.12 -2.97
C ARG A 49 19.76 -1.44 -2.82
N HIS A 50 19.40 -2.17 -1.76
CA HIS A 50 18.01 -2.52 -1.47
C HIS A 50 17.18 -1.28 -1.11
N ALA A 51 17.78 -0.32 -0.39
CA ALA A 51 17.10 0.93 -0.09
C ALA A 51 16.78 1.72 -1.37
N VAL A 52 17.75 1.82 -2.30
CA VAL A 52 17.54 2.48 -3.61
C VAL A 52 16.46 1.78 -4.42
N ILE A 53 16.45 0.45 -4.47
CA ILE A 53 15.42 -0.33 -5.16
C ILE A 53 14.04 -0.08 -4.52
N GLY A 54 13.95 -0.15 -3.19
CA GLY A 54 12.71 0.09 -2.44
C GLY A 54 12.14 1.49 -2.70
N PHE A 55 12.98 2.53 -2.60
CA PHE A 55 12.55 3.89 -2.91
C PHE A 55 12.20 4.07 -4.39
N GLY A 56 12.93 3.48 -5.33
CA GLY A 56 12.60 3.50 -6.75
C GLY A 56 11.23 2.87 -7.04
N LEU A 57 10.90 1.77 -6.35
CA LEU A 57 9.60 1.12 -6.47
C LEU A 57 8.45 2.02 -5.98
N ILE A 58 8.65 2.75 -4.89
CA ILE A 58 7.63 3.63 -4.31
C ILE A 58 7.51 4.96 -5.07
N LEU A 59 8.63 5.60 -5.38
CA LEU A 59 8.67 6.98 -5.89
C LEU A 59 8.64 7.07 -7.42
N VAL A 60 8.97 5.99 -8.13
CA VAL A 60 9.02 5.99 -9.61
C VAL A 60 8.02 5.00 -10.18
N ILE A 61 8.17 3.71 -9.87
CA ILE A 61 7.37 2.66 -10.51
C ILE A 61 5.89 2.81 -10.15
N ARG A 62 5.58 3.09 -8.89
CA ARG A 62 4.20 3.26 -8.43
C ARG A 62 3.48 4.46 -9.05
N PRO A 63 3.99 5.70 -9.03
CA PRO A 63 3.28 6.81 -9.67
C PRO A 63 3.14 6.60 -11.17
N LEU A 64 4.13 6.00 -11.84
CA LEU A 64 4.00 5.66 -13.26
C LEU A 64 2.89 4.65 -13.51
N ALA A 65 2.85 3.54 -12.76
CA ALA A 65 1.80 2.54 -12.88
C ALA A 65 0.42 3.12 -12.55
N GLY A 66 0.31 3.96 -11.53
CA GLY A 66 -0.92 4.65 -11.15
C GLY A 66 -1.39 5.63 -12.22
N LEU A 67 -0.49 6.43 -12.79
CA LEU A 67 -0.81 7.36 -13.87
C LEU A 67 -1.28 6.62 -15.12
N LEU A 68 -0.59 5.54 -15.50
CA LEU A 68 -0.97 4.68 -16.62
C LEU A 68 -2.33 4.03 -16.40
N GLY A 69 -2.62 3.53 -15.18
CA GLY A 69 -3.92 2.95 -14.84
C GLY A 69 -5.06 3.97 -14.79
N LEU A 70 -4.75 5.24 -14.55
CA LEU A 70 -5.72 6.35 -14.54
C LEU A 70 -5.85 7.05 -15.90
N LEU A 71 -5.14 6.59 -16.94
CA LEU A 71 -5.35 7.08 -18.31
C LEU A 71 -6.80 6.80 -18.74
N GLY A 72 -7.48 7.86 -19.20
CA GLY A 72 -8.90 7.79 -19.60
C GLY A 72 -9.90 8.12 -18.49
N THR A 73 -9.45 8.43 -17.27
CA THR A 73 -10.32 8.98 -16.22
C THR A 73 -10.58 10.47 -16.42
N ALA A 74 -11.74 10.97 -15.96
CA ALA A 74 -12.10 12.39 -15.99
C ALA A 74 -11.42 13.24 -14.89
N LEU A 75 -10.46 12.66 -14.15
CA LEU A 75 -9.73 13.34 -13.08
C LEU A 75 -8.74 14.36 -13.62
N GLU A 76 -8.59 15.48 -12.92
CA GLU A 76 -7.59 16.48 -13.26
C GLU A 76 -6.17 15.93 -13.10
N PRO A 77 -5.17 16.43 -13.86
CA PRO A 77 -3.80 15.92 -13.80
C PRO A 77 -3.18 15.93 -12.40
N ARG A 78 -3.53 16.93 -11.57
CA ARG A 78 -3.08 17.06 -10.17
C ARG A 78 -3.72 16.02 -9.26
N GLU A 79 -5.03 15.84 -9.33
CA GLU A 79 -5.75 14.80 -8.58
C GLU A 79 -5.23 13.42 -8.95
N ARG A 80 -5.02 13.18 -10.26
CA ARG A 80 -4.47 11.94 -10.78
C ARG A 80 -3.07 11.66 -10.22
N ALA A 81 -2.21 12.68 -10.14
CA ALA A 81 -0.87 12.55 -9.58
C ALA A 81 -0.93 12.18 -8.09
N VAL A 82 -1.82 12.79 -7.30
CA VAL A 82 -1.99 12.45 -5.88
C VAL A 82 -2.53 11.03 -5.73
N VAL A 83 -3.58 10.65 -6.45
CA VAL A 83 -4.12 9.28 -6.39
C VAL A 83 -3.05 8.25 -6.77
N ALA A 84 -2.31 8.50 -7.85
CA ALA A 84 -1.21 7.65 -8.28
C ALA A 84 -0.08 7.60 -7.25
N PHE A 85 0.21 8.70 -6.56
CA PHE A 85 1.29 8.81 -5.59
C PHE A 85 0.92 8.32 -4.18
N TYR A 86 -0.36 8.10 -3.82
CA TYR A 86 -0.77 7.75 -2.44
C TYR A 86 -1.33 6.34 -2.17
N GLY A 87 -1.33 5.39 -3.12
CA GLY A 87 -1.66 3.97 -2.80
C GLY A 87 -0.64 3.18 -1.95
N VAL A 88 -0.82 3.03 -0.64
CA VAL A 88 0.12 2.32 0.27
C VAL A 88 0.53 0.92 -0.25
N ARG A 89 1.83 0.57 -0.18
CA ARG A 89 2.27 -0.81 -0.40
C ARG A 89 1.76 -1.69 0.74
N GLY A 90 0.90 -2.64 0.40
CA GLY A 90 0.14 -3.40 1.38
C GLY A 90 0.75 -4.74 1.79
N ILE A 91 0.01 -5.39 2.67
CA ILE A 91 0.20 -6.75 3.19
C ILE A 91 0.29 -7.80 2.07
N GLY A 92 -0.35 -7.55 0.92
CA GLY A 92 -0.30 -8.47 -0.22
C GLY A 92 1.12 -8.80 -0.68
N SER A 93 2.08 -7.89 -0.55
CA SER A 93 3.49 -8.16 -0.87
C SER A 93 4.10 -9.23 0.05
N ILE A 94 3.72 -9.26 1.34
CA ILE A 94 4.13 -10.29 2.29
C ILE A 94 3.50 -11.62 1.91
N TYR A 95 2.22 -11.62 1.54
CA TYR A 95 1.52 -12.83 1.06
C TYR A 95 2.21 -13.44 -0.16
N TYR A 96 2.52 -12.64 -1.18
CA TYR A 96 3.18 -13.14 -2.39
C TYR A 96 4.60 -13.61 -2.12
N LEU A 97 5.37 -12.92 -1.27
CA LEU A 97 6.70 -13.36 -0.90
C LEU A 97 6.66 -14.67 -0.11
N GLY A 98 5.74 -14.79 0.85
CA GLY A 98 5.52 -16.02 1.61
C GLY A 98 5.07 -17.17 0.71
N TYR A 99 4.13 -16.91 -0.20
CA TYR A 99 3.68 -17.90 -1.19
C TYR A 99 4.82 -18.33 -2.12
N ALA A 100 5.60 -17.40 -2.65
CA ALA A 100 6.72 -17.74 -3.52
C ALA A 100 7.81 -18.51 -2.76
N SER A 101 8.04 -18.18 -1.48
CA SER A 101 9.02 -18.86 -0.63
C SER A 101 8.66 -20.31 -0.33
N THR A 102 7.39 -20.71 -0.47
CA THR A 102 6.98 -22.12 -0.32
C THR A 102 7.05 -22.90 -1.63
N HIS A 103 7.07 -22.21 -2.78
CA HIS A 103 7.07 -22.83 -4.11
C HIS A 103 8.43 -22.78 -4.82
N VAL A 104 9.32 -21.88 -4.39
CA VAL A 104 10.63 -21.64 -5.00
C VAL A 104 11.67 -21.53 -3.91
N THR A 105 12.81 -22.20 -4.09
CA THR A 105 13.99 -22.00 -3.24
C THR A 105 14.71 -20.75 -3.71
N PHE A 106 14.72 -19.71 -2.88
CA PHE A 106 15.48 -18.50 -3.15
C PHE A 106 16.93 -18.68 -2.73
N ILE A 107 17.85 -18.17 -3.55
CA ILE A 107 19.28 -18.08 -3.20
C ILE A 107 19.45 -16.96 -2.15
N ASP A 108 18.75 -15.85 -2.33
CA ASP A 108 18.85 -14.62 -1.52
C ASP A 108 17.55 -14.35 -0.74
N GLN A 109 17.05 -15.38 -0.03
CA GLN A 109 15.75 -15.32 0.66
C GLN A 109 15.70 -14.17 1.68
N ASN A 110 16.75 -14.03 2.48
CA ASN A 110 16.79 -13.04 3.56
C ASN A 110 16.88 -11.61 3.02
N GLU A 111 17.62 -11.37 1.93
CA GLU A 111 17.66 -10.05 1.28
C GLU A 111 16.29 -9.68 0.68
N LEU A 112 15.56 -10.64 0.10
CA LEU A 112 14.20 -10.39 -0.40
C LEU A 112 13.23 -10.02 0.71
N TRP A 113 13.28 -10.73 1.85
CA TRP A 113 12.49 -10.38 3.03
C TRP A 113 12.87 -9.00 3.57
N ALA A 114 14.16 -8.67 3.62
CA ALA A 114 14.64 -7.36 4.04
C ALA A 114 14.15 -6.24 3.10
N LEU A 115 14.29 -6.43 1.78
CA LEU A 115 13.87 -5.48 0.76
C LEU A 115 12.35 -5.22 0.81
N VAL A 116 11.55 -6.29 0.81
CA VAL A 116 10.08 -6.17 0.82
C VAL A 116 9.62 -5.50 2.11
N SER A 117 10.14 -5.95 3.26
CA SER A 117 9.77 -5.40 4.55
C SER A 117 10.18 -3.93 4.67
N PHE A 118 11.39 -3.58 4.25
CA PHE A 118 11.86 -2.20 4.21
C PHE A 118 10.99 -1.33 3.31
N THR A 119 10.59 -1.84 2.15
CA THR A 119 9.76 -1.07 1.22
C THR A 119 8.35 -0.84 1.77
N ILE A 120 7.76 -1.82 2.47
CA ILE A 120 6.45 -1.62 3.14
C ILE A 120 6.59 -0.61 4.28
N PHE A 121 7.65 -0.71 5.08
CA PHE A 121 7.94 0.23 6.15
C PHE A 121 8.10 1.66 5.61
N ALA A 122 8.99 1.86 4.64
CA ALA A 122 9.23 3.16 4.01
C ALA A 122 7.95 3.72 3.38
N SER A 123 7.16 2.90 2.67
CA SER A 123 5.88 3.33 2.10
C SER A 123 4.87 3.75 3.17
N THR A 124 4.79 3.02 4.28
CA THR A 124 3.86 3.32 5.39
C THR A 124 4.25 4.61 6.09
N VAL A 125 5.55 4.83 6.33
CA VAL A 125 6.05 6.07 6.95
C VAL A 125 5.81 7.27 6.03
N VAL A 126 6.18 7.18 4.75
CA VAL A 126 5.98 8.27 3.78
C VAL A 126 4.49 8.59 3.63
N HIS A 127 3.64 7.58 3.51
CA HIS A 127 2.20 7.79 3.42
C HIS A 127 1.62 8.36 4.72
N GLY A 128 1.94 7.77 5.88
CA GLY A 128 1.42 8.20 7.17
C GLY A 128 1.73 9.66 7.51
N LEU A 129 2.92 10.14 7.12
CA LEU A 129 3.32 11.53 7.33
C LEU A 129 2.75 12.50 6.28
N THR A 130 2.57 12.05 5.03
CA THR A 130 2.31 12.97 3.90
C THR A 130 0.85 12.94 3.42
N ALA A 131 0.12 11.83 3.60
CA ALA A 131 -1.21 11.64 3.05
C ALA A 131 -2.21 12.66 3.61
N GLY A 132 -2.21 12.89 4.92
CA GLY A 132 -3.11 13.86 5.55
C GLY A 132 -2.93 15.28 5.02
N GLU A 133 -1.67 15.72 4.83
CA GLU A 133 -1.37 17.06 4.31
C GLU A 133 -1.68 17.19 2.82
N SER A 134 -1.37 16.17 2.01
CA SER A 134 -1.64 16.20 0.57
C SER A 134 -3.13 16.29 0.22
N VAL A 135 -3.99 15.56 0.95
CA VAL A 135 -5.44 15.66 0.79
C VAL A 135 -5.94 17.02 1.26
N ARG A 136 -5.39 17.55 2.37
CA ARG A 136 -5.73 18.90 2.86
C ARG A 136 -5.37 20.00 1.87
N LEU A 137 -4.23 19.87 1.18
CA LEU A 137 -3.78 20.84 0.18
C LEU A 137 -4.67 20.84 -1.08
N LEU A 138 -5.09 19.66 -1.55
CA LEU A 138 -6.04 19.54 -2.67
C LEU A 138 -7.42 20.12 -2.35
N VAL A 139 -7.95 19.83 -1.15
CA VAL A 139 -9.27 20.33 -0.74
C VAL A 139 -9.28 21.86 -0.52
N ARG A 140 -8.11 22.47 -0.33
CA ARG A 140 -7.96 23.92 -0.12
C ARG A 140 -7.86 24.74 -1.41
N GLU A 141 -7.61 24.13 -2.57
CA GLU A 141 -7.65 24.89 -3.83
C GLU A 141 -9.13 25.17 -4.21
N PRO A 142 -9.57 26.44 -4.21
CA PRO A 142 -10.92 26.78 -4.65
C PRO A 142 -11.05 26.44 -6.13
N ARG A 143 -12.16 25.80 -6.50
CA ARG A 143 -12.58 25.64 -7.90
C ARG A 143 -12.78 27.04 -8.49
N GLU A 144 -11.83 27.50 -9.30
CA GLU A 144 -12.03 28.61 -10.24
C GLU A 144 -12.86 28.16 -11.45
#